data_AF-A0A2V7NIM0-F1
#
_entry.id   AF-A0A2V7NIM0-F1
#
_cell.length_a   1.000
_cell.length_b   1.000
_cell.length_c   1.000
_cell.angle_alpha   90.00
_cell.angle_beta   90.00
_cell.angle_gamma   90.00
#
_symmetry.space_group_name_H-M   'P 1'
#
loop_
_entity.id
_entity.type
_entity.pdbx_description
1 polymer ?
#
loop_
_entity_poly.entity_id
_entity_poly.type
_entity_poly.pdbx_seq_one_letter_code
_entity_poly.pdbx_strand_id
1 'polypeptide(L)'
;MTMPRLLLGLLVSALDPLTQGAGSCTACHQQIVATFTQTAHFRTSAEATARSVKGPFAAGHNLLRTGSEGVYFKMERRNGAFYQTGVDSARGRSTTERIDVVVGSGRRGQSYLFWKAGLLFELPVSYLSGIGAWINSPGYHDGEVDFGRLIVPRCLECHATAFTLYRDRGALRYSRDYALGISCEKCHGAGQEHVQYHSSHPAEAVGKYVLNPARLPRDRQLDICALCHSGERDPKRPPFSYRPGAKLDDYVVPPSAREAPIPDVHGNQVGLLQRSKCFRSSPEMSCSTCHDVHQPERDVAQFAQKCLACHKTSQHRMADKIGDRMMTDCIDCHMPNRKSNAIQIDTPTRRFALYYRSHAIGIYPAVAAMVLNSHKATENR
;
A
#
# COMPACT_ATOMS: atom_id res chain seq x y z
N MET A 1 49.20 -37.97 25.28
CA MET A 1 48.76 -36.55 25.31
C MET A 1 48.29 -36.18 23.92
N THR A 2 46.99 -36.23 23.67
CA THR A 2 46.38 -35.94 22.37
C THR A 2 45.17 -35.05 22.63
N MET A 3 45.26 -33.78 22.22
CA MET A 3 44.17 -32.81 22.34
C MET A 3 43.12 -33.04 21.25
N PRO A 4 41.81 -32.91 21.54
CA PRO A 4 40.78 -32.94 20.51
C PRO A 4 40.63 -31.55 19.87
N ARG A 5 40.63 -31.52 18.53
CA ARG A 5 40.25 -30.35 17.73
C ARG A 5 38.75 -30.09 17.88
N LEU A 6 38.36 -28.95 18.45
CA LEU A 6 37.00 -28.42 18.32
C LEU A 6 36.79 -27.93 16.88
N LEU A 7 35.85 -28.55 16.16
CA LEU A 7 35.23 -27.98 14.97
C LEU A 7 34.16 -26.98 15.42
N LEU A 8 34.45 -25.68 15.30
CA LEU A 8 33.43 -24.63 15.42
C LEU A 8 32.60 -24.61 14.13
N GLY A 9 31.43 -25.25 14.16
CA GLY A 9 30.44 -25.13 13.10
C GLY A 9 29.84 -23.73 13.11
N LEU A 10 30.06 -22.96 12.04
CA LEU A 10 29.32 -21.73 11.77
C LEU A 10 27.85 -22.11 11.47
N LEU A 11 26.99 -21.93 12.46
CA LEU A 11 25.54 -21.85 12.25
C LEU A 11 25.25 -20.56 11.47
N VAL A 12 25.13 -20.68 10.14
CA VAL A 12 24.48 -19.66 9.33
C VAL A 12 23.00 -19.72 9.67
N SER A 13 22.57 -18.91 10.63
CA SER A 13 21.15 -18.68 10.89
C SER A 13 20.54 -18.07 9.63
N ALA A 14 19.63 -18.80 8.99
CA ALA A 14 18.79 -18.27 7.93
C ALA A 14 17.99 -17.09 8.51
N LEU A 15 18.38 -15.87 8.14
CA LEU A 15 17.65 -14.66 8.51
C LEU A 15 16.25 -14.72 7.90
N ASP A 16 15.25 -14.44 8.72
CA ASP A 16 13.83 -14.39 8.35
C ASP A 16 13.68 -13.44 7.13
N PRO A 17 13.00 -13.81 6.02
CA PRO A 17 12.93 -13.01 4.79
C PRO A 17 12.47 -11.56 4.96
N LEU A 18 11.79 -11.25 6.07
CA LEU A 18 11.37 -9.92 6.49
C LEU A 18 12.54 -8.95 6.77
N THR A 19 13.78 -9.44 6.87
CA THR A 19 14.96 -8.65 7.24
C THR A 19 15.80 -8.19 6.05
N GLN A 20 15.57 -8.66 4.82
CA GLN A 20 16.48 -8.35 3.70
C GLN A 20 16.48 -6.86 3.29
N GLY A 21 15.39 -6.11 3.52
CA GLY A 21 15.32 -4.67 3.21
C GLY A 21 15.51 -3.71 4.39
N ALA A 22 15.52 -4.21 5.63
CA ALA A 22 15.62 -3.37 6.85
C ALA A 22 16.69 -3.85 7.84
N GLY A 23 17.28 -5.02 7.63
CA GLY A 23 18.22 -5.65 8.55
C GLY A 23 19.49 -4.83 8.75
N SER A 24 20.03 -4.25 7.67
CA SER A 24 21.19 -3.36 7.72
C SER A 24 20.90 -2.06 8.47
N CYS A 25 19.68 -1.52 8.35
CA CYS A 25 19.26 -0.31 9.05
C CYS A 25 19.00 -0.54 10.54
N THR A 26 18.56 -1.74 10.91
CA THR A 26 18.10 -2.07 12.28
C THR A 26 19.20 -1.92 13.31
N ALA A 27 20.46 -2.24 12.95
CA ALA A 27 21.58 -2.16 13.88
C ALA A 27 21.74 -0.77 14.51
N CYS A 28 21.49 0.30 13.73
CA CYS A 28 21.64 1.69 14.17
C CYS A 28 20.29 2.40 14.41
N HIS A 29 19.21 2.02 13.71
CA HIS A 29 17.92 2.71 13.71
C HIS A 29 16.77 1.86 14.26
N GLN A 30 17.02 1.13 15.35
CA GLN A 30 16.09 0.15 15.94
C GLN A 30 14.66 0.67 16.11
N GLN A 31 14.50 1.86 16.70
CA GLN A 31 13.18 2.45 16.99
C GLN A 31 12.40 2.75 15.71
N ILE A 32 13.04 3.38 14.72
CA ILE A 32 12.42 3.72 13.44
C ILE A 32 12.02 2.46 12.69
N VAL A 33 12.89 1.43 12.67
CA VAL A 33 12.55 0.15 12.02
C VAL A 33 11.38 -0.53 12.74
N ALA A 34 11.37 -0.52 14.08
CA ALA A 34 10.32 -1.15 14.88
C ALA A 34 8.93 -0.53 14.61
N THR A 35 8.85 0.78 14.41
CA THR A 35 7.58 1.44 14.05
C THR A 35 7.26 1.30 12.56
N PHE A 36 8.26 1.43 11.68
CA PHE A 36 8.04 1.41 10.23
C PHE A 36 7.53 0.06 9.74
N THR A 37 8.05 -1.05 10.29
CA THR A 37 7.60 -2.41 9.96
C THR A 37 6.13 -2.71 10.34
N GLN A 38 5.51 -1.82 11.11
CA GLN A 38 4.09 -1.88 11.45
C GLN A 38 3.20 -1.11 10.48
N THR A 39 3.79 -0.28 9.61
CA THR A 39 3.06 0.56 8.65
C THR A 39 2.43 -0.26 7.53
N ALA A 40 1.43 0.33 6.87
CA ALA A 40 0.84 -0.26 5.68
C ALA A 40 1.81 -0.27 4.49
N HIS A 41 2.79 0.65 4.44
CA HIS A 41 3.84 0.67 3.43
C HIS A 41 4.70 -0.58 3.50
N PHE A 42 5.28 -0.87 4.66
CA PHE A 42 6.10 -2.08 4.83
C PHE A 42 5.29 -3.35 4.56
N ARG A 43 4.02 -3.37 4.98
CA ARG A 43 3.12 -4.53 4.84
C ARG A 43 2.38 -4.57 3.50
N THR A 44 2.68 -3.71 2.54
CA THR A 44 1.92 -3.64 1.27
C THR A 44 2.07 -4.91 0.43
N SER A 45 3.12 -5.69 0.66
CA SER A 45 3.22 -7.06 0.17
C SER A 45 4.12 -7.91 1.05
N ALA A 46 3.96 -9.22 0.97
CA ALA A 46 4.77 -10.20 1.68
C ALA A 46 4.70 -11.57 1.01
N GLU A 47 5.68 -12.44 1.27
CA GLU A 47 5.57 -13.86 0.97
C GLU A 47 4.34 -14.47 1.64
N ALA A 48 3.71 -15.43 0.98
CA ALA A 48 2.57 -16.14 1.53
C ALA A 48 2.99 -17.11 2.65
N THR A 49 2.58 -16.80 3.87
CA THR A 49 2.82 -17.58 5.07
C THR A 49 1.59 -17.53 5.97
N ALA A 50 1.56 -18.38 7.00
CA ALA A 50 0.52 -18.31 8.03
C ALA A 50 0.48 -16.97 8.79
N ARG A 51 1.57 -16.19 8.76
CA ARG A 51 1.63 -14.86 9.39
C ARG A 51 1.05 -13.77 8.48
N SER A 52 1.26 -13.86 7.18
CA SER A 52 0.96 -12.80 6.20
C SER A 52 -0.41 -12.96 5.54
N VAL A 53 -0.89 -14.19 5.31
CA VAL A 53 -2.22 -14.46 4.75
C VAL A 53 -3.26 -14.28 5.84
N LYS A 54 -4.25 -13.39 5.63
CA LYS A 54 -5.28 -13.04 6.63
C LYS A 54 -6.62 -13.75 6.43
N GLY A 55 -6.90 -14.25 5.23
CA GLY A 55 -8.16 -14.94 4.96
C GLY A 55 -8.25 -16.33 5.63
N PRO A 56 -9.46 -16.81 5.94
CA PRO A 56 -9.67 -18.13 6.56
C PRO A 56 -9.64 -19.28 5.52
N PHE A 57 -8.95 -20.38 5.87
CA PHE A 57 -8.82 -21.58 5.04
C PHE A 57 -9.51 -22.81 5.64
N ALA A 58 -10.16 -22.66 6.81
CA ALA A 58 -10.90 -23.72 7.46
C ALA A 58 -12.23 -24.00 6.74
N ALA A 59 -12.66 -25.26 6.77
CA ALA A 59 -13.93 -25.69 6.20
C ALA A 59 -15.10 -24.81 6.72
N GLY A 60 -16.01 -24.43 5.83
CA GLY A 60 -17.14 -23.54 6.12
C GLY A 60 -16.85 -22.05 5.89
N HIS A 61 -15.58 -21.63 5.92
CA HIS A 61 -15.16 -20.25 5.66
C HIS A 61 -14.23 -20.11 4.46
N ASN A 62 -13.92 -21.21 3.78
CA ASN A 62 -12.93 -21.29 2.73
C ASN A 62 -13.53 -21.37 1.32
N LEU A 63 -14.76 -20.93 1.15
CA LEU A 63 -15.47 -20.96 -0.13
C LEU A 63 -15.92 -19.56 -0.54
N LEU A 64 -15.70 -19.23 -1.80
CA LEU A 64 -16.42 -18.16 -2.49
C LEU A 64 -17.34 -18.83 -3.52
N ARG A 65 -18.65 -18.66 -3.35
CA ARG A 65 -19.65 -19.05 -4.34
C ARG A 65 -19.88 -17.89 -5.29
N THR A 66 -20.09 -18.16 -6.57
CA THR A 66 -20.50 -17.15 -7.55
C THR A 66 -22.01 -17.20 -7.76
N GLY A 67 -22.55 -16.24 -8.51
CA GLY A 67 -23.93 -16.27 -9.00
C GLY A 67 -24.16 -17.25 -10.14
N SER A 68 -23.10 -17.82 -10.73
CA SER A 68 -23.20 -18.87 -11.75
C SER A 68 -23.23 -20.25 -11.11
N GLU A 69 -24.29 -21.01 -11.38
CA GLU A 69 -24.45 -22.36 -10.85
C GLU A 69 -23.26 -23.25 -11.24
N GLY A 70 -22.73 -23.98 -10.26
CA GLY A 70 -21.58 -24.86 -10.48
C GLY A 70 -20.21 -24.18 -10.55
N VAL A 71 -20.16 -22.84 -10.53
CA VAL A 71 -18.90 -22.09 -10.46
C VAL A 71 -18.62 -21.60 -9.04
N TYR A 72 -17.47 -21.98 -8.49
CA TYR A 72 -17.05 -21.53 -7.17
C TYR A 72 -15.53 -21.63 -7.01
N PHE A 73 -15.01 -20.97 -5.97
CA PHE A 73 -13.61 -21.03 -5.60
C PHE A 73 -13.43 -21.61 -4.21
N LYS A 74 -12.42 -22.47 -4.06
CA LYS A 74 -11.99 -23.05 -2.79
C LYS A 74 -10.64 -22.48 -2.39
N MET A 75 -10.55 -22.06 -1.14
CA MET A 75 -9.30 -21.66 -0.50
C MET A 75 -8.80 -22.86 0.30
N GLU A 76 -7.61 -23.33 -0.01
CA GLU A 76 -7.10 -24.58 0.57
C GLU A 76 -5.72 -24.39 1.19
N ARG A 77 -5.50 -25.04 2.32
CA ARG A 77 -4.18 -25.09 2.96
C ARG A 77 -3.69 -26.53 2.93
N ARG A 78 -2.55 -26.78 2.29
CA ARG A 78 -1.95 -28.11 2.13
C ARG A 78 -0.48 -28.03 2.52
N ASN A 79 -0.04 -28.85 3.48
CA ASN A 79 1.35 -28.91 3.94
C ASN A 79 1.97 -27.51 4.25
N GLY A 80 1.19 -26.63 4.87
CA GLY A 80 1.62 -25.27 5.21
C GLY A 80 1.55 -24.23 4.08
N ALA A 81 1.35 -24.63 2.83
CA ALA A 81 1.12 -23.75 1.68
C ALA A 81 -0.37 -23.46 1.47
N PHE A 82 -0.66 -22.34 0.80
CA PHE A 82 -2.01 -21.85 0.55
C PHE A 82 -2.31 -21.87 -0.94
N TYR A 83 -3.55 -22.18 -1.32
CA TYR A 83 -3.98 -22.37 -2.69
C TYR A 83 -5.35 -21.74 -2.93
N GLN A 84 -5.60 -21.35 -4.18
CA GLN A 84 -6.94 -21.11 -4.69
C GLN A 84 -7.25 -22.14 -5.78
N THR A 85 -8.41 -22.76 -5.69
CA THR A 85 -8.94 -23.69 -6.68
C THR A 85 -10.24 -23.14 -7.23
N GLY A 86 -10.26 -22.72 -8.50
CA GLY A 86 -11.49 -22.40 -9.22
C GLY A 86 -12.10 -23.67 -9.81
N VAL A 87 -13.40 -23.85 -9.65
CA VAL A 87 -14.14 -25.02 -10.13
C VAL A 87 -15.28 -24.55 -11.02
N ASP A 88 -15.43 -25.20 -12.17
CA ASP A 88 -16.59 -25.13 -13.05
C ASP A 88 -17.12 -26.57 -13.19
N SER A 89 -18.11 -26.92 -12.38
CA SER A 89 -18.65 -28.28 -12.35
C SER A 89 -19.45 -28.62 -13.60
N ALA A 90 -20.09 -27.64 -14.24
CA ALA A 90 -20.85 -27.85 -15.47
C ALA A 90 -19.93 -28.29 -16.62
N ARG A 91 -18.69 -27.77 -16.65
CA ARG A 91 -17.67 -28.16 -17.62
C ARG A 91 -16.72 -29.26 -17.12
N GLY A 92 -16.86 -29.73 -15.88
CA GLY A 92 -15.94 -30.69 -15.27
C GLY A 92 -14.50 -30.18 -15.18
N ARG A 93 -14.29 -28.87 -15.07
CA ARG A 93 -12.96 -28.23 -15.06
C ARG A 93 -12.62 -27.69 -13.68
N SER A 94 -11.35 -27.77 -13.33
CA SER A 94 -10.81 -27.05 -12.18
C SER A 94 -9.38 -26.58 -12.46
N THR A 95 -9.02 -25.45 -11.87
CA THR A 95 -7.68 -24.87 -11.93
C THR A 95 -7.25 -24.56 -10.52
N THR A 96 -6.06 -25.02 -10.13
CA THR A 96 -5.48 -24.75 -8.81
C THR A 96 -4.14 -24.07 -9.00
N GLU A 97 -3.95 -22.94 -8.33
CA GLU A 97 -2.67 -22.25 -8.27
C GLU A 97 -2.34 -21.88 -6.82
N ARG A 98 -1.04 -21.83 -6.52
CA ARG A 98 -0.53 -21.53 -5.17
C ARG A 98 -0.61 -20.03 -4.90
N ILE A 99 -0.97 -19.63 -3.69
CA ILE A 99 -0.75 -18.26 -3.23
C ILE A 99 0.74 -18.13 -2.86
N ASP A 100 1.49 -17.38 -3.66
CA ASP A 100 2.92 -17.16 -3.44
C ASP A 100 3.19 -15.79 -2.81
N VAL A 101 2.54 -14.74 -3.32
CA VAL A 101 2.72 -13.37 -2.82
C VAL A 101 1.38 -12.83 -2.34
N VAL A 102 1.38 -12.18 -1.18
CA VAL A 102 0.25 -11.43 -0.64
C VAL A 102 0.44 -9.96 -1.00
N VAL A 103 -0.59 -9.32 -1.54
CA VAL A 103 -0.61 -7.88 -1.84
C VAL A 103 -1.71 -7.21 -1.02
N GLY A 104 -1.34 -6.18 -0.27
CA GLY A 104 -2.18 -5.47 0.68
C GLY A 104 -1.81 -5.74 2.13
N SER A 105 -1.83 -4.69 2.94
CA SER A 105 -1.50 -4.75 4.38
C SER A 105 -2.51 -5.50 5.25
N GLY A 106 -3.64 -5.91 4.68
CA GLY A 106 -4.76 -6.51 5.42
C GLY A 106 -5.59 -5.51 6.22
N ARG A 107 -5.37 -4.19 6.07
CA ARG A 107 -6.24 -3.18 6.69
C ARG A 107 -7.60 -3.09 6.00
N ARG A 108 -7.61 -3.16 4.67
CA ARG A 108 -8.84 -3.15 3.85
C ARG A 108 -9.13 -4.54 3.30
N GLY A 109 -8.11 -5.14 2.70
CA GLY A 109 -8.14 -6.50 2.18
C GLY A 109 -6.77 -6.94 1.68
N GLN A 110 -6.74 -8.14 1.11
CA GLN A 110 -5.57 -8.75 0.47
C GLN A 110 -5.96 -9.40 -0.84
N SER A 111 -5.22 -9.06 -1.89
CA SER A 111 -5.15 -9.82 -3.14
C SER A 111 -3.94 -10.74 -3.08
N TYR A 112 -3.90 -11.73 -3.96
CA TYR A 112 -2.86 -12.75 -3.95
C TYR A 112 -2.32 -12.96 -5.35
N LEU A 113 -1.02 -13.23 -5.45
CA LEU A 113 -0.35 -13.51 -6.71
C LEU A 113 0.29 -14.89 -6.69
N PHE A 114 0.44 -15.47 -7.88
CA PHE A 114 1.16 -16.72 -8.08
C PHE A 114 2.16 -16.59 -9.22
N TRP A 115 3.22 -17.39 -9.14
CA TRP A 115 4.29 -17.40 -10.13
C TRP A 115 4.10 -18.48 -11.19
N LYS A 116 4.35 -18.13 -12.45
CA LYS A 116 4.36 -19.10 -13.55
C LYS A 116 5.31 -18.65 -14.65
N ALA A 117 6.29 -19.48 -14.99
CA ALA A 117 7.27 -19.24 -16.06
C ALA A 117 7.94 -17.84 -16.03
N GLY A 118 8.36 -17.38 -14.84
CA GLY A 118 9.00 -16.07 -14.66
C GLY A 118 8.04 -14.89 -14.77
N LEU A 119 6.73 -15.12 -14.67
CA LEU A 119 5.68 -14.11 -14.62
C LEU A 119 4.90 -14.22 -13.30
N LEU A 120 4.23 -13.13 -12.94
CA LEU A 120 3.31 -13.04 -11.81
C LEU A 120 1.90 -12.82 -12.32
N PHE A 121 0.95 -13.55 -11.74
CA PHE A 121 -0.46 -13.47 -12.10
C PHE A 121 -1.28 -13.20 -10.86
N GLU A 122 -2.31 -12.37 -10.97
CA GLU A 122 -3.28 -12.20 -9.90
C GLU A 122 -4.17 -13.44 -9.78
N LEU A 123 -4.50 -13.81 -8.55
CA LEU A 123 -5.45 -14.85 -8.26
C LEU A 123 -6.87 -14.29 -8.20
N PRO A 124 -7.89 -15.05 -8.65
CA PRO A 124 -9.25 -14.54 -8.83
C PRO A 124 -9.99 -14.19 -7.54
N VAL A 125 -9.52 -14.65 -6.38
CA VAL A 125 -10.17 -14.40 -5.09
C VAL A 125 -9.29 -13.51 -4.20
N SER A 126 -9.90 -12.49 -3.60
CA SER A 126 -9.32 -11.62 -2.59
C SER A 126 -10.03 -11.78 -1.25
N TYR A 127 -9.39 -11.39 -0.16
CA TYR A 127 -10.01 -11.36 1.17
C TYR A 127 -10.26 -9.92 1.60
N LEU A 128 -11.53 -9.57 1.90
CA LEU A 128 -11.89 -8.23 2.36
C LEU A 128 -12.07 -8.21 3.88
N SER A 129 -11.14 -7.57 4.57
CA SER A 129 -11.06 -7.53 6.03
C SER A 129 -12.26 -6.85 6.67
N GLY A 130 -12.81 -5.81 6.03
CA GLY A 130 -13.93 -5.03 6.59
C GLY A 130 -15.23 -5.82 6.76
N ILE A 131 -15.43 -6.88 5.98
CA ILE A 131 -16.61 -7.77 6.07
C ILE A 131 -16.23 -9.20 6.44
N GLY A 132 -14.94 -9.48 6.62
CA GLY A 132 -14.43 -10.80 6.98
C GLY A 132 -14.66 -11.89 5.94
N ALA A 133 -14.79 -11.55 4.65
CA ALA A 133 -15.21 -12.49 3.61
C ALA A 133 -14.27 -12.53 2.40
N TRP A 134 -14.26 -13.69 1.74
CA TRP A 134 -13.69 -13.84 0.41
C TRP A 134 -14.59 -13.16 -0.63
N ILE A 135 -13.97 -12.50 -1.60
CA ILE A 135 -14.61 -11.76 -2.68
C ILE A 135 -13.87 -12.02 -3.99
N ASN A 136 -14.50 -11.74 -5.12
CA ASN A 136 -13.75 -11.66 -6.38
C ASN A 136 -12.66 -10.58 -6.23
N SER A 137 -11.46 -10.88 -6.73
CA SER A 137 -10.38 -9.90 -6.79
C SER A 137 -10.79 -8.69 -7.63
N PRO A 138 -10.28 -7.49 -7.34
CA PRO A 138 -10.59 -6.30 -8.13
C PRO A 138 -10.36 -6.56 -9.62
N GLY A 139 -11.29 -6.18 -10.50
CA GLY A 139 -11.18 -6.40 -11.94
C GLY A 139 -11.56 -7.80 -12.43
N TYR A 140 -11.93 -8.73 -11.56
CA TYR A 140 -12.54 -10.02 -11.94
C TYR A 140 -14.06 -9.92 -11.98
N HIS A 141 -14.67 -10.67 -12.90
CA HIS A 141 -16.12 -10.81 -13.01
C HIS A 141 -16.63 -12.01 -12.22
N ASP A 142 -17.81 -11.85 -11.63
CA ASP A 142 -18.47 -12.96 -10.95
C ASP A 142 -18.86 -14.07 -11.96
N GLY A 143 -18.56 -15.33 -11.61
CA GLY A 143 -18.88 -16.49 -12.44
C GLY A 143 -17.77 -16.95 -13.40
N GLU A 144 -16.63 -16.27 -13.44
CA GLU A 144 -15.53 -16.61 -14.36
C GLU A 144 -14.32 -17.22 -13.62
N VAL A 145 -13.92 -18.43 -14.01
CA VAL A 145 -12.68 -19.05 -13.52
C VAL A 145 -11.51 -18.58 -14.40
N ASP A 146 -10.90 -17.46 -14.02
CA ASP A 146 -9.72 -16.90 -14.69
C ASP A 146 -8.49 -16.85 -13.77
N PHE A 147 -7.37 -17.38 -14.25
CA PHE A 147 -6.05 -17.34 -13.62
C PHE A 147 -5.00 -16.71 -14.56
N GLY A 148 -5.44 -16.04 -15.62
CA GLY A 148 -4.62 -15.48 -16.69
C GLY A 148 -4.26 -14.00 -16.54
N ARG A 149 -4.74 -13.32 -15.49
CA ARG A 149 -4.49 -11.88 -15.31
C ARG A 149 -3.05 -11.58 -14.91
N LEU A 150 -2.26 -11.15 -15.90
CA LEU A 150 -0.85 -10.83 -15.74
C LEU A 150 -0.61 -9.56 -14.92
N ILE A 151 0.34 -9.63 -13.98
CA ILE A 151 0.84 -8.45 -13.24
C ILE A 151 2.04 -7.84 -13.97
N VAL A 152 1.85 -6.62 -14.45
CA VAL A 152 2.90 -5.81 -15.07
C VAL A 152 3.79 -5.15 -14.01
N PRO A 153 5.07 -4.82 -14.34
CA PRO A 153 6.00 -4.29 -13.35
C PRO A 153 5.53 -2.99 -12.69
N ARG A 154 4.71 -2.19 -13.40
CA ARG A 154 4.17 -0.93 -12.90
C ARG A 154 3.37 -1.11 -11.60
N CYS A 155 2.63 -2.21 -11.45
CA CYS A 155 1.93 -2.52 -10.21
C CYS A 155 2.93 -2.73 -9.06
N LEU A 156 4.01 -3.48 -9.33
CA LEU A 156 5.01 -3.83 -8.34
C LEU A 156 5.95 -2.66 -7.99
N GLU A 157 6.04 -1.63 -8.82
CA GLU A 157 6.74 -0.40 -8.42
C GLU A 157 6.07 0.31 -7.24
N CYS A 158 4.76 0.10 -7.04
CA CYS A 158 3.98 0.65 -5.93
C CYS A 158 3.74 -0.36 -4.80
N HIS A 159 3.82 -1.66 -5.10
CA HIS A 159 3.52 -2.74 -4.16
C HIS A 159 4.76 -3.53 -3.73
N ALA A 160 5.96 -3.12 -4.12
CA ALA A 160 7.23 -3.71 -3.70
C ALA A 160 8.37 -2.69 -3.77
N THR A 161 9.47 -3.04 -3.12
CA THR A 161 10.69 -2.23 -3.13
C THR A 161 11.39 -2.42 -4.47
N ALA A 162 11.68 -3.66 -4.82
CA ALA A 162 12.46 -4.00 -6.00
C ALA A 162 12.06 -5.37 -6.58
N PHE A 163 12.21 -5.50 -7.89
CA PHE A 163 12.24 -6.77 -8.60
C PHE A 163 13.35 -6.73 -9.64
N THR A 164 14.21 -7.74 -9.65
CA THR A 164 15.19 -7.90 -10.73
C THR A 164 14.49 -8.50 -11.95
N LEU A 165 14.53 -7.76 -13.06
CA LEU A 165 13.90 -8.11 -14.33
C LEU A 165 14.95 -8.61 -15.32
N TYR A 166 14.58 -9.60 -16.14
CA TYR A 166 15.42 -10.10 -17.24
C TYR A 166 14.59 -10.31 -18.50
N ARG A 167 15.28 -10.45 -19.64
CA ARG A 167 14.64 -10.79 -20.93
C ARG A 167 14.83 -12.26 -21.23
N ASP A 168 13.75 -12.91 -21.61
CA ASP A 168 13.73 -14.28 -22.13
C ASP A 168 12.95 -14.29 -23.43
N ARG A 169 13.60 -14.69 -24.53
CA ARG A 169 13.03 -14.70 -25.89
C ARG A 169 12.30 -13.39 -26.27
N GLY A 170 12.89 -12.26 -25.89
CA GLY A 170 12.34 -10.91 -26.14
C GLY A 170 11.29 -10.43 -25.14
N ALA A 171 10.69 -11.32 -24.34
CA ALA A 171 9.71 -10.97 -23.33
C ALA A 171 10.36 -10.63 -21.98
N LEU A 172 9.78 -9.67 -21.25
CA LEU A 172 10.21 -9.32 -19.90
C LEU A 172 9.72 -10.40 -18.91
N ARG A 173 10.59 -10.78 -17.98
CA ARG A 173 10.33 -11.75 -16.91
C ARG A 173 10.90 -11.23 -15.60
N TYR A 174 10.31 -11.68 -14.50
CA TYR A 174 10.79 -11.43 -13.14
C TYR A 174 11.67 -12.58 -12.67
N SER A 175 12.83 -12.25 -12.12
CA SER A 175 13.63 -13.22 -11.36
C SER A 175 13.01 -13.46 -9.98
N ARG A 176 13.61 -14.40 -9.23
CA ARG A 176 13.29 -14.62 -7.80
C ARG A 176 14.09 -13.73 -6.86
N ASP A 177 14.86 -12.78 -7.39
CA ASP A 177 15.52 -11.73 -6.64
C ASP A 177 14.60 -10.50 -6.59
N TYR A 178 14.01 -10.27 -5.42
CA TYR A 178 13.06 -9.20 -5.18
C TYR A 178 12.99 -8.83 -3.70
N ALA A 179 12.50 -7.62 -3.44
CA ALA A 179 12.22 -7.12 -2.11
C ALA A 179 10.75 -6.67 -2.03
N LEU A 180 9.93 -7.45 -1.31
CA LEU A 180 8.52 -7.15 -1.06
C LEU A 180 8.36 -6.06 0.01
N GLY A 181 7.15 -5.51 0.11
CA GLY A 181 6.87 -4.35 0.93
C GLY A 181 7.52 -3.08 0.39
N ILE A 182 7.19 -1.93 0.97
CA ILE A 182 7.97 -0.70 0.80
C ILE A 182 9.01 -0.65 1.92
N SER A 183 10.29 -0.61 1.55
CA SER A 183 11.41 -0.51 2.48
C SER A 183 11.98 0.92 2.56
N CYS A 184 12.96 1.11 3.43
CA CYS A 184 13.66 2.38 3.62
C CYS A 184 14.22 2.93 2.30
N GLU A 185 14.83 2.06 1.51
CA GLU A 185 15.56 2.44 0.29
C GLU A 185 14.64 2.93 -0.83
N LYS A 186 13.35 2.60 -0.76
CA LYS A 186 12.37 3.13 -1.71
C LYS A 186 12.24 4.66 -1.63
N CYS A 187 12.44 5.23 -0.44
CA CYS A 187 12.36 6.67 -0.20
C CYS A 187 13.75 7.31 -0.02
N HIS A 188 14.69 6.57 0.56
CA HIS A 188 16.03 7.06 0.91
C HIS A 188 17.12 6.73 -0.12
N GLY A 189 16.78 5.97 -1.17
CA GLY A 189 17.76 5.43 -2.11
C GLY A 189 18.58 4.29 -1.50
N ALA A 190 19.56 3.78 -2.25
CA ALA A 190 20.41 2.69 -1.78
C ALA A 190 21.22 3.11 -0.54
N GLY A 191 21.22 2.27 0.50
CA GLY A 191 21.86 2.58 1.79
C GLY A 191 23.25 1.99 1.98
N GLN A 192 23.79 1.25 1.00
CA GLN A 192 25.01 0.46 1.18
C GLN A 192 26.24 1.32 1.56
N GLU A 193 26.47 2.42 0.84
CA GLU A 193 27.60 3.33 1.13
C GLU A 193 27.43 4.00 2.50
N HIS A 194 26.19 4.36 2.87
CA HIS A 194 25.87 4.90 4.19
C HIS A 194 26.24 3.92 5.30
N VAL A 195 25.79 2.67 5.17
CA VAL A 195 26.08 1.61 6.16
C VAL A 195 27.58 1.36 6.25
N GLN A 196 28.29 1.26 5.13
CA GLN A 196 29.73 1.01 5.11
C GLN A 196 30.52 2.14 5.79
N TYR A 197 30.20 3.39 5.47
CA TYR A 197 30.88 4.54 6.07
C TYR A 197 30.61 4.63 7.58
N HIS A 198 29.35 4.54 8.01
CA HIS A 198 29.00 4.71 9.43
C HIS A 198 29.42 3.51 10.29
N SER A 199 29.48 2.30 9.73
CA SER A 199 30.05 1.13 10.42
C SER A 199 31.54 1.27 10.73
N SER A 200 32.28 2.00 9.88
CA SER A 200 33.70 2.30 10.09
C SER A 200 33.95 3.60 10.86
N HIS A 201 32.91 4.44 11.03
CA HIS A 201 32.99 5.73 11.72
C HIS A 201 31.84 5.89 12.73
N PRO A 202 31.74 5.04 13.77
CA PRO A 202 30.59 5.00 14.68
C PRO A 202 30.39 6.27 15.53
N ALA A 203 31.41 7.12 15.63
CA ALA A 203 31.32 8.41 16.33
C ALA A 203 30.70 9.53 15.46
N GLU A 204 30.57 9.34 14.15
CA GLU A 204 30.00 10.36 13.26
C GLU A 204 28.47 10.35 13.37
N ALA A 205 27.89 11.36 14.01
CA ALA A 205 26.43 11.45 14.18
C ALA A 205 25.69 11.95 12.91
N VAL A 206 26.39 12.61 11.99
CA VAL A 206 25.79 13.18 10.78
C VAL A 206 25.70 12.12 9.69
N GLY A 207 24.48 11.74 9.30
CA GLY A 207 24.24 10.79 8.22
C GLY A 207 24.86 11.26 6.88
N LYS A 208 25.67 10.38 6.27
CA LYS A 208 26.34 10.58 4.96
C LYS A 208 25.95 9.47 4.00
N TYR A 209 26.03 9.73 2.69
CA TYR A 209 25.78 8.75 1.62
C TYR A 209 24.38 8.10 1.64
N VAL A 210 23.40 8.80 2.21
CA VAL A 210 21.98 8.43 2.17
C VAL A 210 21.16 9.67 1.88
N LEU A 211 20.11 9.53 1.07
CA LEU A 211 19.20 10.63 0.81
C LEU A 211 18.35 10.90 2.05
N ASN A 212 18.24 12.16 2.44
CA ASN A 212 17.22 12.60 3.39
C ASN A 212 16.12 13.36 2.63
N PRO A 213 14.93 12.77 2.42
CA PRO A 213 13.83 13.42 1.72
C PRO A 213 13.45 14.79 2.29
N ALA A 214 13.60 15.02 3.60
CA ALA A 214 13.28 16.31 4.22
C ALA A 214 14.18 17.46 3.74
N ARG A 215 15.35 17.17 3.15
CA ARG A 215 16.28 18.16 2.59
C ARG A 215 16.04 18.46 1.11
N LEU A 216 15.11 17.76 0.48
CA LEU A 216 14.80 17.96 -0.93
C LEU A 216 13.91 19.21 -1.13
N PRO A 217 13.99 19.88 -2.29
CA PRO A 217 12.97 20.83 -2.70
C PRO A 217 11.58 20.19 -2.69
N ARG A 218 10.54 20.96 -2.38
CA ARG A 218 9.15 20.48 -2.23
C ARG A 218 8.71 19.56 -3.37
N ASP A 219 8.95 19.93 -4.62
CA ASP A 219 8.52 19.12 -5.76
C ASP A 219 9.18 17.74 -5.78
N ARG A 220 10.45 17.65 -5.35
CA ARG A 220 11.16 16.38 -5.23
C ARG A 220 10.68 15.56 -4.03
N GLN A 221 10.24 16.20 -2.94
CA GLN A 221 9.55 15.50 -1.85
C GLN A 221 8.24 14.88 -2.34
N LEU A 222 7.44 15.65 -3.09
CA LEU A 222 6.17 15.19 -3.64
C LEU A 222 6.37 14.09 -4.69
N ASP A 223 7.42 14.18 -5.52
CA ASP A 223 7.73 13.18 -6.54
C ASP A 223 7.98 11.78 -5.95
N ILE A 224 8.61 11.69 -4.77
CA ILE A 224 8.81 10.41 -4.07
C ILE A 224 7.45 9.77 -3.75
N CYS A 225 6.50 10.54 -3.23
CA CYS A 225 5.15 10.05 -2.93
C CYS A 225 4.37 9.77 -4.22
N ALA A 226 4.49 10.65 -5.20
CA ALA A 226 3.78 10.62 -6.46
C ALA A 226 4.15 9.41 -7.32
N LEU A 227 5.31 8.77 -7.10
CA LEU A 227 5.64 7.51 -7.76
C LEU A 227 4.49 6.49 -7.63
N CYS A 228 3.80 6.49 -6.49
CA CYS A 228 2.70 5.57 -6.18
C CYS A 228 1.35 6.27 -5.95
N HIS A 229 1.36 7.49 -5.40
CA HIS A 229 0.17 8.22 -4.97
C HIS A 229 -0.29 9.32 -5.96
N SER A 230 0.06 9.20 -7.25
CA SER A 230 -0.38 10.11 -8.31
C SER A 230 -1.29 9.45 -9.38
N GLY A 231 -1.87 8.30 -9.04
CA GLY A 231 -2.66 7.48 -9.96
C GLY A 231 -1.81 6.61 -10.87
N GLU A 232 -2.49 5.86 -11.74
CA GLU A 232 -1.83 5.08 -12.79
C GLU A 232 -1.26 6.02 -13.86
N ARG A 233 0.02 5.84 -14.17
CA ARG A 233 0.77 6.66 -15.13
C ARG A 233 1.63 5.74 -15.98
N ASP A 234 1.67 6.02 -17.28
CA ASP A 234 2.46 5.23 -18.21
C ASP A 234 3.97 5.43 -17.99
N PRO A 235 4.77 4.37 -18.08
CA PRO A 235 6.22 4.47 -17.95
C PRO A 235 6.85 5.14 -19.18
N LYS A 236 7.84 6.02 -18.95
CA LYS A 236 8.76 6.56 -19.97
C LYS A 236 10.12 5.86 -19.95
N ARG A 237 10.49 5.28 -18.80
CA ARG A 237 11.76 4.58 -18.58
C ARG A 237 11.48 3.15 -18.12
N PRO A 238 12.49 2.25 -18.17
CA PRO A 238 12.33 0.89 -17.66
C PRO A 238 11.78 0.88 -16.22
N PRO A 239 10.92 -0.09 -15.87
CA PRO A 239 10.43 -0.23 -14.50
C PRO A 239 11.56 -0.35 -13.47
N PHE A 240 11.30 0.08 -12.25
CA PHE A 240 12.24 0.11 -11.12
C PHE A 240 13.48 1.00 -11.34
N SER A 241 13.46 1.90 -12.34
CA SER A 241 14.59 2.80 -12.62
C SER A 241 14.51 4.15 -11.89
N TYR A 242 13.35 4.53 -11.34
CA TYR A 242 13.20 5.79 -10.62
C TYR A 242 14.12 5.83 -9.38
N ARG A 243 14.79 6.97 -9.18
CA ARG A 243 15.63 7.24 -8.02
C ARG A 243 15.03 8.38 -7.21
N PRO A 244 14.80 8.20 -5.89
CA PRO A 244 14.33 9.28 -5.02
C PRO A 244 15.19 10.54 -5.16
N GLY A 245 14.54 11.70 -5.23
CA GLY A 245 15.20 12.99 -5.50
C GLY A 245 15.28 13.37 -6.99
N ALA A 246 15.05 12.43 -7.92
CA ALA A 246 14.90 12.75 -9.34
C ALA A 246 13.49 13.30 -9.65
N LYS A 247 13.36 14.02 -10.77
CA LYS A 247 12.08 14.50 -11.29
C LYS A 247 11.27 13.32 -11.83
N LEU A 248 10.09 13.07 -11.25
CA LEU A 248 9.29 11.88 -11.59
C LEU A 248 8.82 11.88 -13.05
N ASP A 249 8.53 13.04 -13.62
CA ASP A 249 8.06 13.18 -15.00
C ASP A 249 9.07 12.75 -16.07
N ASP A 250 10.34 12.54 -15.69
CA ASP A 250 11.37 11.98 -16.57
C ASP A 250 11.26 10.44 -16.68
N TYR A 251 10.48 9.81 -15.79
CA TYR A 251 10.32 8.36 -15.66
C TYR A 251 8.92 7.89 -16.00
N VAL A 252 7.89 8.74 -15.83
CA VAL A 252 6.48 8.44 -16.13
C VAL A 252 5.80 9.61 -16.83
N VAL A 253 4.77 9.33 -17.62
CA VAL A 253 3.99 10.33 -18.36
C VAL A 253 3.26 11.26 -17.40
N PRO A 254 3.42 12.59 -17.47
CA PRO A 254 2.71 13.54 -16.61
C PRO A 254 1.20 13.48 -16.85
N PRO A 255 0.37 13.73 -15.82
CA PRO A 255 -1.07 13.85 -15.99
C PRO A 255 -1.40 14.94 -17.03
N SER A 256 -2.37 14.70 -17.90
CA SER A 256 -2.77 15.70 -18.90
C SER A 256 -3.50 16.88 -18.22
N ALA A 257 -3.03 18.10 -18.48
CA ALA A 257 -3.58 19.30 -17.82
C ALA A 257 -4.94 19.76 -18.38
N ARG A 258 -5.34 19.31 -19.57
CA ARG A 258 -6.44 19.92 -20.34
C ARG A 258 -7.83 19.34 -20.08
N GLU A 259 -7.94 18.12 -19.54
CA GLU A 259 -9.24 17.43 -19.41
C GLU A 259 -9.32 16.53 -18.17
N ALA A 260 -8.46 16.72 -17.17
CA ALA A 260 -8.37 15.76 -16.07
C ALA A 260 -9.66 15.75 -15.20
N PRO A 261 -10.44 14.65 -15.18
CA PRO A 261 -11.52 14.48 -14.22
C PRO A 261 -10.97 14.60 -12.79
N ILE A 262 -11.85 14.85 -11.82
CA ILE A 262 -11.45 14.81 -10.40
C ILE A 262 -10.77 13.46 -10.14
N PRO A 263 -9.50 13.44 -9.66
CA PRO A 263 -8.81 12.19 -9.44
C PRO A 263 -9.58 11.28 -8.49
N ASP A 264 -9.48 9.97 -8.72
CA ASP A 264 -10.09 9.00 -7.81
C ASP A 264 -9.46 9.10 -6.41
N VAL A 265 -10.27 8.85 -5.38
CA VAL A 265 -9.78 8.85 -3.99
C VAL A 265 -8.90 7.64 -3.64
N HIS A 266 -8.87 6.64 -4.50
CA HIS A 266 -7.92 5.55 -4.46
C HIS A 266 -6.69 5.86 -5.34
N GLY A 267 -5.49 5.75 -4.77
CA GLY A 267 -4.23 5.83 -5.50
C GLY A 267 -3.79 7.22 -6.02
N ASN A 268 -4.59 8.29 -5.93
CA ASN A 268 -4.20 9.63 -6.42
C ASN A 268 -4.37 10.75 -5.39
N GLN A 269 -3.75 10.58 -4.22
CA GLN A 269 -3.79 11.55 -3.13
C GLN A 269 -3.00 12.82 -3.46
N VAL A 270 -1.92 12.71 -4.24
CA VAL A 270 -1.12 13.87 -4.67
C VAL A 270 -1.96 14.79 -5.57
N GLY A 271 -2.62 14.24 -6.58
CA GLY A 271 -3.47 15.03 -7.48
C GLY A 271 -4.66 15.66 -6.76
N LEU A 272 -5.23 14.97 -5.76
CA LEU A 272 -6.28 15.53 -4.91
C LEU A 272 -5.77 16.68 -4.03
N LEU A 273 -4.62 16.51 -3.36
CA LEU A 273 -4.02 17.53 -2.50
C LEU A 273 -3.63 18.80 -3.28
N GLN A 274 -3.12 18.65 -4.51
CA GLN A 274 -2.81 19.79 -5.40
C GLN A 274 -4.03 20.68 -5.70
N ARG A 275 -5.25 20.13 -5.55
CA ARG A 275 -6.51 20.89 -5.73
C ARG A 275 -6.91 21.69 -4.49
N SER A 276 -6.28 21.47 -3.34
CA SER A 276 -6.58 22.17 -2.09
C SER A 276 -6.03 23.59 -2.06
N LYS A 277 -6.83 24.52 -1.53
CA LYS A 277 -6.38 25.91 -1.34
C LYS A 277 -5.20 26.00 -0.38
N CYS A 278 -5.25 25.28 0.75
CA CYS A 278 -4.16 25.27 1.74
C CYS A 278 -2.83 24.84 1.12
N PHE A 279 -2.84 23.82 0.27
CA PHE A 279 -1.65 23.34 -0.44
C PHE A 279 -1.12 24.36 -1.45
N ARG A 280 -2.00 24.99 -2.25
CA ARG A 280 -1.58 26.02 -3.21
C ARG A 280 -1.07 27.30 -2.54
N SER A 281 -1.54 27.59 -1.34
CA SER A 281 -1.14 28.77 -0.56
C SER A 281 0.06 28.52 0.38
N SER A 282 0.60 27.31 0.43
CA SER A 282 1.72 26.94 1.31
C SER A 282 2.89 26.41 0.48
N PRO A 283 3.89 27.26 0.14
CA PRO A 283 5.00 26.89 -0.74
C PRO A 283 5.87 25.73 -0.24
N GLU A 284 5.84 25.43 1.05
CA GLU A 284 6.63 24.37 1.70
C GLU A 284 5.81 23.12 2.03
N MET A 285 4.47 23.16 1.89
CA MET A 285 3.61 22.05 2.30
C MET A 285 3.80 20.82 1.42
N SER A 286 4.12 19.68 2.04
CA SER A 286 4.26 18.38 1.40
C SER A 286 3.46 17.31 2.15
N CYS A 287 3.55 16.05 1.73
CA CYS A 287 2.89 14.94 2.42
C CYS A 287 3.38 14.80 3.87
N SER A 288 4.68 15.03 4.12
CA SER A 288 5.29 14.95 5.44
C SER A 288 4.97 16.12 6.36
N THR A 289 4.31 17.18 5.87
CA THR A 289 3.72 18.21 6.73
C THR A 289 2.64 17.63 7.64
N CYS A 290 1.89 16.64 7.14
CA CYS A 290 0.79 16.02 7.88
C CYS A 290 1.11 14.60 8.35
N HIS A 291 1.89 13.84 7.58
CA HIS A 291 2.11 12.40 7.80
C HIS A 291 3.53 12.07 8.23
N ASP A 292 3.66 11.29 9.31
CA ASP A 292 4.87 10.54 9.60
C ASP A 292 4.83 9.15 8.97
N VAL A 293 5.61 8.98 7.89
CA VAL A 293 5.68 7.74 7.13
C VAL A 293 6.38 6.59 7.86
N HIS A 294 7.08 6.87 8.96
CA HIS A 294 7.83 5.88 9.74
C HIS A 294 7.00 5.21 10.83
N GLN A 295 5.74 5.61 11.02
CA GLN A 295 4.89 5.01 12.05
C GLN A 295 3.44 4.84 11.59
N PRO A 296 2.68 3.92 12.19
CA PRO A 296 1.26 3.78 11.89
C PRO A 296 0.47 4.98 12.44
N GLU A 297 -0.06 5.82 11.56
CA GLU A 297 -0.94 6.92 11.95
C GLU A 297 -2.42 6.53 11.79
N ARG A 298 -3.19 6.64 12.87
CA ARG A 298 -4.63 6.27 12.89
C ARG A 298 -5.52 7.23 13.67
N ASP A 299 -4.91 8.10 14.46
CA ASP A 299 -5.62 8.99 15.37
C ASP A 299 -6.04 10.27 14.66
N VAL A 300 -7.37 10.43 14.49
CA VAL A 300 -7.99 11.58 13.84
C VAL A 300 -7.70 12.88 14.61
N ALA A 301 -7.64 12.84 15.94
CA ALA A 301 -7.38 14.01 16.75
C ALA A 301 -5.93 14.50 16.56
N GLN A 302 -4.96 13.59 16.47
CA GLN A 302 -3.57 13.94 16.15
C GLN A 302 -3.45 14.56 14.75
N PHE A 303 -4.20 14.06 13.77
CA PHE A 303 -4.24 14.68 12.45
C PHE A 303 -4.88 16.06 12.46
N ALA A 304 -5.93 16.28 13.26
CA ALA A 304 -6.54 17.60 13.40
C ALA A 304 -5.53 18.64 13.93
N GLN A 305 -4.61 18.25 14.82
CA GLN A 305 -3.52 19.14 15.27
C GLN A 305 -2.63 19.62 14.12
N LYS A 306 -2.44 18.82 13.05
CA LYS A 306 -1.72 19.26 11.84
C LYS A 306 -2.45 20.39 11.12
N CYS A 307 -3.78 20.36 11.10
CA CYS A 307 -4.60 21.46 10.57
C CYS A 307 -4.45 22.71 11.44
N LEU A 308 -4.45 22.54 12.76
CA LEU A 308 -4.37 23.64 13.73
C LEU A 308 -3.02 24.37 13.75
N ALA A 309 -1.97 23.77 13.19
CA ALA A 309 -0.70 24.47 12.97
C ALA A 309 -0.86 25.72 12.08
N CYS A 310 -1.88 25.74 11.21
CA CYS A 310 -2.18 26.87 10.31
C CYS A 310 -3.58 27.47 10.51
N HIS A 311 -4.53 26.72 11.09
CA HIS A 311 -5.93 27.13 11.22
C HIS A 311 -6.31 27.38 12.68
N LYS A 312 -6.87 28.55 12.97
CA LYS A 312 -7.37 28.89 14.31
C LYS A 312 -8.86 28.55 14.43
N THR A 313 -9.24 27.72 15.41
CA THR A 313 -10.65 27.37 15.67
C THR A 313 -11.49 28.58 16.00
N SER A 314 -10.92 29.60 16.65
CA SER A 314 -11.58 30.88 16.93
C SER A 314 -12.01 31.67 15.68
N GLN A 315 -11.45 31.35 14.51
CA GLN A 315 -11.83 31.95 13.23
C GLN A 315 -12.77 31.05 12.42
N HIS A 316 -13.18 29.91 12.97
CA HIS A 316 -14.03 28.96 12.28
C HIS A 316 -15.50 29.43 12.32
N ARG A 317 -16.09 29.66 11.14
CA ARG A 317 -17.46 30.21 11.00
C ARG A 317 -18.56 29.37 11.66
N MET A 318 -18.27 28.10 11.95
CA MET A 318 -19.22 27.17 12.55
C MET A 318 -18.78 26.70 13.94
N ALA A 319 -17.84 27.40 14.59
CA ALA A 319 -17.30 27.01 15.89
C ALA A 319 -18.39 26.71 16.91
N ASP A 320 -19.32 27.63 17.12
CA ASP A 320 -20.41 27.48 18.10
C ASP A 320 -21.33 26.31 17.81
N LYS A 321 -21.55 26.01 16.52
CA LYS A 321 -22.43 24.90 16.09
C LYS A 321 -21.77 23.53 16.23
N ILE A 322 -20.44 23.48 16.10
CA ILE A 322 -19.67 22.24 16.17
C ILE A 322 -19.33 21.92 17.63
N GLY A 323 -18.98 22.94 18.42
CA GLY A 323 -18.58 22.80 19.82
C GLY A 323 -17.31 21.96 19.97
N ASP A 324 -17.27 21.14 21.01
CA ASP A 324 -16.09 20.33 21.40
C ASP A 324 -15.67 19.30 20.34
N ARG A 325 -16.58 18.95 19.42
CA ARG A 325 -16.30 18.02 18.30
C ARG A 325 -15.40 18.61 17.22
N MET A 326 -15.01 19.88 17.33
CA MET A 326 -14.14 20.54 16.37
C MET A 326 -12.87 19.73 16.08
N MET A 327 -12.34 19.07 17.11
CA MET A 327 -11.11 18.27 17.00
C MET A 327 -11.26 16.99 16.18
N THR A 328 -12.46 16.45 16.03
CA THR A 328 -12.72 15.25 15.22
C THR A 328 -13.34 15.59 13.87
N ASP A 329 -14.14 16.64 13.82
CA ASP A 329 -14.97 16.97 12.66
C ASP A 329 -14.19 17.71 11.55
N CYS A 330 -13.00 18.26 11.85
CA CYS A 330 -12.11 18.86 10.83
C CYS A 330 -11.96 17.94 9.61
N ILE A 331 -11.65 16.67 9.85
CA ILE A 331 -11.36 15.70 8.80
C ILE A 331 -12.65 15.21 8.14
N ASP A 332 -13.72 15.01 8.91
CA ASP A 332 -15.00 14.56 8.37
C ASP A 332 -15.62 15.55 7.40
N CYS A 333 -15.55 16.84 7.72
CA CYS A 333 -16.09 17.90 6.86
C CYS A 333 -15.14 18.26 5.72
N HIS A 334 -13.84 18.41 5.99
CA HIS A 334 -12.89 18.97 5.01
C HIS A 334 -12.16 17.92 4.18
N MET A 335 -12.14 16.65 4.61
CA MET A 335 -11.56 15.51 3.89
C MET A 335 -12.58 14.38 3.79
N PRO A 336 -13.70 14.60 3.07
CA PRO A 336 -14.82 13.69 3.06
C PRO A 336 -14.42 12.29 2.57
N ASN A 337 -15.01 11.27 3.19
CA ASN A 337 -14.90 9.91 2.71
C ASN A 337 -15.73 9.76 1.42
N ARG A 338 -15.08 9.43 0.30
CA ARG A 338 -15.73 9.30 -1.00
C ARG A 338 -15.63 7.88 -1.51
N LYS A 339 -16.59 7.51 -2.35
CA LYS A 339 -16.58 6.26 -3.10
C LYS A 339 -15.43 6.28 -4.10
N SER A 340 -14.64 5.21 -4.17
CA SER A 340 -13.71 4.97 -5.27
C SER A 340 -14.45 4.40 -6.47
N ASN A 341 -14.10 4.87 -7.66
CA ASN A 341 -14.53 4.31 -8.94
C ASN A 341 -13.50 3.29 -9.47
N ALA A 342 -12.26 3.34 -8.98
CA ALA A 342 -11.17 2.45 -9.39
C ALA A 342 -11.25 1.05 -8.77
N ILE A 343 -11.82 0.91 -7.56
CA ILE A 343 -12.02 -0.40 -6.92
C ILE A 343 -13.52 -0.69 -6.83
N GLN A 344 -13.96 -1.57 -7.72
CA GLN A 344 -15.28 -2.18 -7.65
C GLN A 344 -15.13 -3.63 -7.19
N ILE A 345 -15.93 -4.01 -6.21
CA ILE A 345 -16.02 -5.37 -5.70
C ILE A 345 -17.32 -5.95 -6.21
N ASP A 346 -17.20 -7.04 -6.97
CA ASP A 346 -18.33 -7.80 -7.45
C ASP A 346 -18.54 -9.03 -6.55
N THR A 347 -19.74 -9.15 -6.00
CA THR A 347 -20.17 -10.32 -5.23
C THR A 347 -21.48 -10.83 -5.83
N PRO A 348 -21.85 -12.10 -5.63
CA PRO A 348 -23.04 -12.68 -6.25
C PRO A 348 -24.32 -11.87 -6.05
N THR A 349 -24.45 -11.20 -4.90
CA THR A 349 -25.66 -10.47 -4.53
C THR A 349 -25.53 -8.96 -4.66
N ARG A 350 -24.31 -8.42 -4.78
CA ARG A 350 -24.09 -6.97 -4.71
C ARG A 350 -22.77 -6.55 -5.33
N ARG A 351 -22.82 -5.47 -6.10
CA ARG A 351 -21.67 -4.63 -6.40
C ARG A 351 -21.54 -3.52 -5.37
N PHE A 352 -20.35 -3.35 -4.80
CA PHE A 352 -20.07 -2.22 -3.94
C PHE A 352 -18.66 -1.70 -4.17
N ALA A 353 -18.41 -0.48 -3.71
CA ALA A 353 -17.11 0.15 -3.83
C ALA A 353 -16.56 0.46 -2.44
N LEU A 354 -15.25 0.58 -2.39
CA LEU A 354 -14.56 0.99 -1.18
C LEU A 354 -14.55 2.52 -1.05
N TYR A 355 -14.53 2.98 0.19
CA TYR A 355 -14.50 4.41 0.51
C TYR A 355 -13.14 4.82 1.05
N TYR A 356 -12.65 5.96 0.58
CA TYR A 356 -11.38 6.55 0.97
C TYR A 356 -11.53 8.04 1.27
N ARG A 357 -10.71 8.53 2.20
CA ARG A 357 -10.63 9.95 2.54
C ARG A 357 -10.05 10.72 1.37
N SER A 358 -10.82 11.70 0.89
CA SER A 358 -10.35 12.64 -0.12
C SER A 358 -9.25 13.52 0.46
N HIS A 359 -8.13 13.62 -0.26
CA HIS A 359 -7.08 14.61 0.04
C HIS A 359 -7.31 15.96 -0.64
N ALA A 360 -8.43 16.13 -1.36
CA ALA A 360 -8.88 17.44 -1.79
C ALA A 360 -9.50 18.14 -0.58
N ILE A 361 -8.63 18.64 0.30
CA ILE A 361 -9.00 19.43 1.47
C ILE A 361 -9.72 20.69 1.00
N GLY A 362 -10.95 20.91 1.46
CA GLY A 362 -11.80 21.99 1.00
C GLY A 362 -13.02 22.19 1.88
N ILE A 363 -13.86 23.16 1.53
CA ILE A 363 -15.12 23.44 2.24
C ILE A 363 -16.25 22.76 1.49
N TYR A 364 -16.98 21.87 2.16
CA TYR A 364 -18.06 21.06 1.58
C TYR A 364 -19.38 21.28 2.35
N PRO A 365 -20.19 22.30 2.00
CA PRO A 365 -21.38 22.64 2.77
C PRO A 365 -22.37 21.48 2.94
N ALA A 366 -22.60 20.70 1.88
CA ALA A 366 -23.47 19.54 1.94
C ALA A 366 -22.94 18.44 2.88
N VAL A 367 -21.62 18.19 2.87
CA VAL A 367 -20.99 17.23 3.78
C VAL A 367 -21.09 17.72 5.22
N ALA A 368 -20.77 18.99 5.48
CA ALA A 368 -20.86 19.57 6.81
C ALA A 368 -22.30 19.49 7.37
N ALA A 369 -23.32 19.74 6.54
CA ALA A 369 -24.71 19.57 6.94
C ALA A 369 -25.04 18.11 7.29
N MET A 370 -24.58 17.15 6.49
CA MET A 370 -24.79 15.71 6.75
C MET A 370 -24.12 15.26 8.05
N VAL A 371 -22.86 15.65 8.29
CA VAL A 371 -22.11 15.31 9.50
C VAL A 371 -22.85 15.85 10.74
N LEU A 372 -23.19 17.13 10.75
CA LEU A 372 -23.90 17.76 11.86
C LEU A 372 -25.28 17.14 12.13
N ASN A 373 -26.00 16.72 11.08
CA ASN A 373 -27.29 16.05 11.25
C ASN A 373 -27.15 14.63 11.79
N SER A 374 -26.10 13.89 11.39
CA SER A 374 -25.84 12.54 11.88
C SER A 374 -25.59 12.49 13.39
N HIS A 375 -24.97 13.54 13.94
CA HIS A 375 -24.73 13.63 15.38
C HIS A 375 -25.98 13.94 16.19
N LYS A 376 -26.87 14.79 15.68
CA LYS A 376 -28.18 15.03 16.33
C LYS A 376 -29.01 13.76 16.46
N ALA A 377 -28.90 12.84 15.51
CA ALA A 377 -29.59 11.56 15.54
C ALA A 377 -28.98 10.56 16.54
N THR A 378 -27.72 10.76 16.95
CA THR A 378 -27.02 9.92 17.93
C THR A 378 -27.13 10.46 19.36
N GLU A 379 -27.27 11.78 19.55
CA GLU A 379 -27.54 12.41 20.85
C GLU A 379 -28.98 12.21 21.35
N ASN A 380 -29.92 11.91 20.44
CA ASN A 380 -31.34 11.65 20.74
C ASN A 380 -31.67 10.15 20.92
N ARG A 381 -30.65 9.29 21.08
CA ARG A 381 -30.76 7.88 21.47
C ARG A 381 -29.98 7.66 22.76
#